data_AF-A0A1F9YHA3-F1
#
_entry.id   AF-A0A1F9YHA3-F1
#
_cell.length_a   1.000
_cell.length_b   1.000
_cell.length_c   1.000
_cell.angle_alpha   90.00
_cell.angle_beta   90.00
_cell.angle_gamma   90.00
#
_symmetry.space_group_name_H-M   'P 1'
#
loop_
_entity.id
_entity.type
_entity.pdbx_description
1 polymer ?
#
loop_
_entity_poly.entity_id
_entity_poly.type
_entity_poly.pdbx_seq_one_letter_code
_entity_poly.pdbx_strand_id
1 'polypeptide(L)'
;MRKGTLAVGLTGGIGSGKSEALRAFRRLGARTLCLDEAAHRVLARGGPAYGPVRRAFPGAVDVRGEIDRRALGRAVFADLRLRRRLERLTHPAILREMRRFLRGGRGVLVVDVPLLFEAGLQKEFDLTAVVTAGRARRLARLRRRDGLPVSESRRRMA
;
A
#
# COMPACT_ATOMS: atom_id res chain seq x y z
N MET A 1 -17.81 4.17 -15.79
CA MET A 1 -17.27 3.03 -16.57
C MET A 1 -16.71 3.52 -17.91
N ARG A 2 -15.42 3.30 -18.16
CA ARG A 2 -14.82 3.53 -19.48
C ARG A 2 -15.12 2.31 -20.36
N LYS A 3 -15.50 2.51 -21.62
CA LYS A 3 -15.91 1.41 -22.53
C LYS A 3 -14.83 0.31 -22.55
N GLY A 4 -15.16 -0.90 -22.09
CA GLY A 4 -14.25 -2.05 -22.04
C GLY A 4 -13.23 -2.11 -20.87
N THR A 5 -13.39 -1.29 -19.82
CA THR A 5 -12.53 -1.34 -18.61
C THR A 5 -13.37 -1.33 -17.34
N LEU A 6 -13.04 -2.21 -16.39
CA LEU A 6 -13.61 -2.24 -15.04
C LEU A 6 -12.49 -2.06 -14.01
N ALA A 7 -12.50 -0.94 -13.28
CA ALA A 7 -11.53 -0.68 -12.22
C ALA A 7 -12.11 -1.07 -10.84
N VAL A 8 -11.39 -1.93 -10.12
CA VAL A 8 -11.77 -2.45 -8.80
C VAL A 8 -10.74 -2.02 -7.75
N GLY A 9 -11.19 -1.30 -6.74
CA GLY A 9 -10.42 -1.03 -5.53
C GLY A 9 -10.52 -2.21 -4.58
N LEU A 10 -9.41 -2.91 -4.33
CA LEU A 10 -9.33 -4.03 -3.40
C LEU A 10 -8.81 -3.52 -2.05
N THR A 11 -9.59 -3.71 -1.00
CA THR A 11 -9.19 -3.36 0.37
C THR A 11 -9.48 -4.50 1.35
N GLY A 12 -9.09 -4.34 2.61
CA GLY A 12 -9.27 -5.35 3.63
C GLY A 12 -8.27 -5.20 4.76
N GLY A 13 -8.76 -5.40 6.00
CA GLY A 13 -7.94 -5.27 7.20
C GLY A 13 -6.75 -6.24 7.23
N ILE A 14 -5.79 -5.96 8.11
CA ILE A 14 -4.58 -6.77 8.25
C ILE A 14 -4.91 -8.26 8.49
N GLY A 15 -4.17 -9.17 7.83
CA GLY A 15 -4.39 -10.62 7.95
C GLY A 15 -5.63 -11.18 7.24
N SER A 16 -6.42 -10.33 6.55
CA SER A 16 -7.61 -10.74 5.78
C SER A 16 -7.30 -11.72 4.64
N GLY A 17 -6.13 -11.60 4.03
CA GLY A 17 -5.75 -12.36 2.84
C GLY A 17 -5.79 -11.54 1.54
N LYS A 18 -5.87 -10.20 1.64
CA LYS A 18 -5.86 -9.27 0.50
C LYS A 18 -4.79 -9.55 -0.57
N SER A 19 -3.55 -9.82 -0.15
CA SER A 19 -2.47 -10.15 -1.09
C SER A 19 -2.72 -11.46 -1.86
N GLU A 20 -3.37 -12.45 -1.25
CA GLU A 20 -3.75 -13.68 -1.96
C GLU A 20 -4.93 -13.46 -2.90
N ALA A 21 -5.92 -12.66 -2.49
CA ALA A 21 -7.01 -12.25 -3.39
C ALA A 21 -6.48 -11.49 -4.62
N LEU A 22 -5.52 -10.58 -4.44
CA LEU A 22 -4.86 -9.89 -5.54
C LEU A 22 -4.14 -10.88 -6.49
N ARG A 23 -3.44 -11.88 -5.95
CA ARG A 23 -2.83 -12.94 -6.76
C ARG A 23 -3.86 -13.79 -7.50
N ALA A 24 -5.00 -14.10 -6.88
CA ALA A 24 -6.09 -14.82 -7.52
C ALA A 24 -6.66 -14.04 -8.71
N PHE A 25 -6.94 -12.75 -8.55
CA PHE A 25 -7.34 -11.88 -9.65
C PHE A 25 -6.32 -11.90 -10.80
N ARG A 26 -5.02 -11.82 -10.48
CA ARG A 26 -3.95 -11.90 -11.47
C ARG A 26 -3.96 -13.23 -12.23
N ARG A 27 -4.16 -14.37 -11.54
CA ARG A 27 -4.28 -15.70 -12.17
C ARG A 27 -5.48 -15.81 -13.11
N LEU A 28 -6.55 -15.06 -12.84
CA LEU A 28 -7.75 -14.99 -13.67
C LEU A 28 -7.63 -13.97 -14.83
N GLY A 29 -6.44 -13.41 -15.07
CA GLY A 29 -6.18 -12.50 -16.19
C GLY A 29 -6.42 -11.02 -15.88
N ALA A 30 -6.77 -10.65 -14.64
CA ALA A 30 -6.86 -9.24 -14.27
C ALA A 30 -5.46 -8.61 -14.20
N ARG A 31 -5.36 -7.34 -14.60
CA ARG A 31 -4.16 -6.55 -14.32
C ARG A 31 -4.23 -6.09 -12.88
N THR A 32 -3.14 -6.28 -12.13
CA THR A 32 -3.11 -5.95 -10.71
C THR A 32 -2.05 -4.93 -10.36
N LEU A 33 -2.34 -4.03 -9.42
CA LEU A 33 -1.38 -3.10 -8.82
C LEU A 33 -1.48 -3.17 -7.30
N CYS A 34 -0.33 -3.17 -6.60
CA CYS A 34 -0.27 -3.01 -5.15
C CYS A 34 0.29 -1.63 -4.81
N LEU A 35 -0.46 -0.82 -4.06
CA LEU A 35 0.01 0.51 -3.67
C LEU A 35 1.13 0.47 -2.63
N ASP A 36 1.23 -0.57 -1.80
CA ASP A 36 2.39 -0.75 -0.91
C ASP A 36 3.68 -0.98 -1.71
N GLU A 37 3.60 -1.77 -2.79
CA GLU A 37 4.73 -1.97 -3.69
C GLU A 37 5.05 -0.69 -4.49
N ALA A 38 4.03 0.06 -4.92
CA ALA A 38 4.22 1.36 -5.55
C ALA A 38 4.92 2.35 -4.60
N ALA A 39 4.53 2.37 -3.32
CA ALA A 39 5.18 3.18 -2.28
C ALA A 39 6.67 2.84 -2.15
N HIS A 40 7.04 1.56 -2.26
CA HIS A 40 8.46 1.17 -2.30
C HIS A 40 9.16 1.67 -3.56
N ARG A 41 8.55 1.53 -4.74
CA ARG A 41 9.15 1.97 -6.01
C ARG A 41 9.37 3.47 -6.07
N VAL A 42 8.46 4.28 -5.53
CA VAL A 42 8.63 5.74 -5.56
C VAL A 42 9.77 6.22 -4.65
N LEU A 43 10.09 5.46 -3.61
CA LEU A 43 11.17 5.73 -2.65
C LEU A 43 12.53 5.16 -3.08
N ALA A 44 12.55 4.13 -3.93
CA ALA A 44 13.79 3.55 -4.43
C ALA A 44 14.61 4.59 -5.20
N ARG A 45 15.94 4.45 -5.24
CA ARG A 45 16.82 5.32 -6.04
C ARG A 45 16.34 5.41 -7.50
N GLY A 46 16.28 6.63 -8.02
CA GLY A 46 15.67 6.95 -9.33
C GLY A 46 14.14 7.11 -9.30
N GLY A 47 13.49 6.75 -8.20
CA GLY A 47 12.07 6.98 -7.97
C GLY A 47 11.75 8.46 -7.74
N PRO A 48 10.52 8.90 -8.08
CA PRO A 48 10.12 10.31 -8.02
C PRO A 48 10.12 10.92 -6.61
N ALA A 49 10.01 10.12 -5.55
CA ALA A 49 10.02 10.61 -4.17
C ALA A 49 11.39 10.45 -3.50
N TYR A 50 12.34 9.72 -4.09
CA TYR A 50 13.65 9.44 -3.51
C TYR A 50 14.41 10.71 -3.12
N GLY A 51 14.64 11.63 -4.07
CA GLY A 51 15.41 12.85 -3.83
C GLY A 51 14.81 13.75 -2.72
N PRO A 52 13.51 14.09 -2.79
CA PRO A 52 12.83 14.86 -1.75
C PRO A 52 12.85 14.17 -0.37
N VAL A 53 12.61 12.87 -0.30
CA VAL A 53 12.62 12.13 0.98
C VAL A 53 14.03 12.02 1.54
N ARG A 54 15.04 11.75 0.71
CA ARG A 54 16.45 11.74 1.11
C ARG A 54 16.87 13.06 1.77
N ARG A 55 16.44 14.20 1.22
CA ARG A 55 16.70 15.53 1.80
C ARG A 55 15.93 15.78 3.10
N ALA A 56 14.69 15.32 3.17
CA ALA A 56 13.83 15.54 4.34
C ALA A 56 14.15 14.61 5.52
N PHE A 57 14.74 13.45 5.26
CA PHE A 57 15.02 12.39 6.24
C PHE A 57 16.46 11.86 6.07
N PRO A 58 17.49 12.69 6.29
CA PRO A 58 18.89 12.28 6.08
C PRO A 58 19.29 11.10 6.98
N GLY A 59 18.74 11.01 8.20
CA GLY A 59 18.97 9.89 9.12
C GLY A 59 18.28 8.57 8.73
N ALA A 60 17.53 8.55 7.63
CA ALA A 60 16.91 7.34 7.08
C ALA A 60 17.54 6.90 5.76
N VAL A 61 18.79 7.31 5.52
CA VAL A 61 19.59 6.95 4.34
C VAL A 61 20.71 6.03 4.80
N ASP A 62 20.86 4.89 4.15
CA ASP A 62 21.93 3.94 4.47
C ASP A 62 23.28 4.35 3.86
N VAL A 63 24.32 3.58 4.18
CA VAL A 63 25.70 3.81 3.70
C VAL A 63 25.85 3.72 2.17
N ARG A 64 24.86 3.13 1.47
CA ARG A 64 24.84 3.03 0.00
C ARG A 64 24.06 4.19 -0.64
N GLY A 65 23.49 5.08 0.17
CA GLY A 65 22.66 6.18 -0.26
C GLY A 65 21.20 5.78 -0.52
N GLU A 66 20.78 4.57 -0.18
CA GLU A 66 19.39 4.12 -0.33
C GLU A 66 18.55 4.53 0.87
N ILE A 67 17.23 4.61 0.71
CA ILE A 67 16.33 4.87 1.84
C ILE A 67 16.19 3.59 2.69
N ASP A 68 16.68 3.61 3.92
CA ASP A 68 16.39 2.56 4.90
C ASP A 68 14.95 2.71 5.37
N ARG A 69 14.07 1.89 4.79
CA ARG A 69 12.64 1.85 5.11
C ARG A 69 12.36 1.49 6.57
N ARG A 70 13.22 0.72 7.23
CA ARG A 70 13.05 0.38 8.65
C ARG A 70 13.36 1.62 9.50
N ALA A 71 14.45 2.32 9.22
CA ALA A 71 14.78 3.57 9.90
C ALA A 71 13.72 4.64 9.65
N LEU A 72 13.30 4.82 8.40
CA LEU A 72 12.23 5.75 8.02
C LEU A 72 10.92 5.41 8.75
N GLY A 73 10.55 4.13 8.75
CA GLY A 73 9.37 3.61 9.43
C GLY A 73 9.37 3.91 10.93
N ARG A 74 10.50 3.68 11.62
CA ARG A 74 10.64 4.02 13.05
C ARG A 74 10.44 5.51 13.30
N ALA A 75 11.07 6.36 12.49
CA ALA A 75 10.97 7.82 12.65
C ALA A 75 9.53 8.33 12.48
N VAL A 76 8.83 7.87 11.43
CA VAL A 76 7.45 8.32 11.18
C VAL A 76 6.40 7.65 12.07
N PHE A 77 6.72 6.51 12.68
CA PHE A 77 5.84 5.88 13.66
C PHE A 77 5.88 6.63 15.01
N ALA A 78 7.03 7.19 15.36
CA ALA A 78 7.21 7.94 16.61
C ALA A 78 6.69 9.40 16.52
N ASP A 79 6.65 10.01 15.33
CA ASP A 79 6.26 11.42 15.17
C ASP A 79 5.25 11.63 14.03
N LEU A 80 4.06 12.11 14.40
CA LEU A 80 2.97 12.43 13.48
C LEU A 80 3.33 13.54 12.47
N ARG A 81 4.14 14.53 12.87
CA ARG A 81 4.61 15.61 11.98
C ARG A 81 5.52 15.05 10.90
N LEU A 82 6.45 14.16 11.27
CA LEU A 82 7.32 13.45 10.33
C LEU A 82 6.51 12.55 9.40
N ARG A 83 5.52 11.83 9.93
CA ARG A 83 4.61 11.02 9.12
C ARG A 83 3.89 11.85 8.06
N ARG A 84 3.26 12.97 8.46
CA ARG A 84 2.59 13.89 7.51
C ARG A 84 3.58 14.46 6.48
N ARG A 85 4.82 14.74 6.88
CA ARG A 85 5.86 15.20 5.96
C ARG A 85 6.19 14.12 4.92
N LEU A 86 6.36 12.86 5.34
CA LEU A 86 6.61 11.75 4.41
C LEU A 86 5.42 11.55 3.46
N GLU A 87 4.20 11.52 4.00
CA GLU A 87 2.96 11.36 3.23
C GLU A 87 2.84 12.44 2.14
N ARG A 88 3.12 13.72 2.45
CA ARG A 88 3.11 14.81 1.44
C ARG A 88 4.13 14.60 0.31
N LEU A 89 5.28 13.99 0.61
CA LEU A 89 6.32 13.74 -0.39
C LEU A 89 6.02 12.52 -1.26
N THR A 90 5.35 11.50 -0.72
CA THR A 90 5.13 10.22 -1.41
C THR A 90 3.77 10.11 -2.07
N HIS A 91 2.70 10.62 -1.45
CA HIS A 91 1.33 10.44 -1.94
C HIS A 91 1.12 10.93 -3.38
N PRO A 92 1.59 12.13 -3.79
CA PRO A 92 1.40 12.57 -5.17
C PRO A 92 2.02 11.61 -6.20
N ALA A 93 3.17 11.03 -5.89
CA ALA A 93 3.85 10.09 -6.76
C ALA A 93 3.11 8.73 -6.85
N ILE A 94 2.66 8.21 -5.71
CA ILE A 94 1.89 6.95 -5.64
C ILE A 94 0.56 7.09 -6.39
N LEU A 95 -0.16 8.19 -6.17
CA LEU A 95 -1.44 8.46 -6.86
C LEU A 95 -1.25 8.61 -8.37
N ARG A 96 -0.16 9.25 -8.81
CA ARG A 96 0.17 9.35 -10.23
C ARG A 96 0.43 7.97 -10.85
N GLU A 97 1.13 7.08 -10.15
CA GLU A 97 1.37 5.71 -10.60
C GLU A 97 0.06 4.93 -10.72
N MET A 98 -0.80 5.01 -9.70
CA MET A 98 -2.14 4.41 -9.70
C MET A 98 -2.98 4.91 -10.87
N ARG A 99 -3.11 6.23 -11.05
CA ARG A 99 -3.89 6.83 -12.15
C ARG A 99 -3.31 6.49 -13.51
N ARG A 100 -2.00 6.34 -13.64
CA ARG A 100 -1.36 5.87 -14.88
C ARG A 100 -1.73 4.42 -15.16
N PHE A 101 -1.69 3.56 -14.14
CA PHE A 101 -2.12 2.17 -14.26
C PHE A 101 -3.60 2.05 -14.68
N LEU A 102 -4.48 2.85 -14.08
CA LEU A 102 -5.90 2.89 -14.42
C LEU A 102 -6.17 3.43 -15.83
N ARG A 103 -5.41 4.44 -16.30
CA ARG A 103 -5.57 5.00 -17.65
C ARG A 103 -5.01 4.12 -18.76
N GLY A 104 -3.89 3.43 -18.51
CA GLY A 104 -3.27 2.53 -19.48
C GLY A 104 -3.82 1.10 -19.47
N GLY A 105 -4.86 0.84 -18.67
CA GLY A 105 -5.49 -0.46 -18.51
C GLY A 105 -6.61 -0.73 -19.52
N ARG A 106 -6.85 -2.01 -19.79
CA ARG A 106 -8.06 -2.54 -20.46
C ARG A 106 -8.51 -3.79 -19.71
N GLY A 107 -9.80 -4.14 -19.81
CA GLY A 107 -10.36 -5.28 -19.07
C GLY A 107 -10.50 -4.99 -17.57
N VAL A 108 -10.30 -6.02 -16.74
CA VAL A 108 -10.41 -5.90 -15.28
C VAL A 108 -9.07 -5.43 -14.68
N LEU A 109 -9.12 -4.30 -13.97
CA LEU A 109 -7.99 -3.72 -13.24
C LEU A 109 -8.28 -3.83 -11.75
N VAL A 110 -7.38 -4.42 -10.97
CA VAL A 110 -7.55 -4.55 -9.53
C VAL A 110 -6.39 -3.86 -8.82
N VAL A 111 -6.69 -2.86 -8.01
CA VAL A 111 -5.69 -2.12 -7.26
C VAL A 111 -5.86 -2.42 -5.78
N ASP A 112 -4.84 -2.98 -5.16
CA ASP A 112 -4.76 -3.13 -3.71
C ASP A 112 -4.45 -1.78 -3.05
N VAL A 113 -5.43 -1.26 -2.29
CA VAL A 113 -5.43 0.03 -1.59
C VAL A 113 -5.72 -0.18 -0.09
N PRO A 114 -4.69 -0.23 0.78
CA PRO A 114 -4.86 -0.47 2.22
C PRO A 114 -5.72 0.58 2.95
N LEU A 115 -5.66 1.85 2.55
CA LEU A 115 -6.38 2.98 3.15
C LEU A 115 -7.38 3.60 2.16
N LEU A 116 -8.17 2.74 1.50
CA LEU A 116 -9.02 3.13 0.38
C LEU A 116 -10.02 4.23 0.75
N PHE A 117 -10.72 4.05 1.87
CA PHE A 117 -11.79 4.96 2.30
C PHE A 117 -11.23 6.16 3.05
N GLU A 118 -10.22 5.94 3.89
CA GLU A 118 -9.54 6.97 4.68
C GLU A 118 -8.87 8.01 3.79
N ALA A 119 -8.36 7.59 2.62
CA ALA A 119 -7.78 8.48 1.63
C ALA A 119 -8.80 9.01 0.59
N GLY A 120 -10.08 8.66 0.70
CA GLY A 120 -11.12 9.09 -0.24
C GLY A 120 -10.95 8.55 -1.67
N LEU A 121 -10.18 7.47 -1.84
CA LEU A 121 -9.77 6.95 -3.15
C LEU A 121 -10.81 6.04 -3.79
N GLN A 122 -11.90 5.68 -3.09
CA GLN A 122 -12.98 4.86 -3.63
C GLN A 122 -13.60 5.46 -4.91
N LYS A 123 -13.52 6.79 -5.08
CA LYS A 123 -14.01 7.52 -6.25
C LYS A 123 -13.18 7.29 -7.52
N GLU A 124 -11.97 6.73 -7.40
CA GLU A 124 -11.09 6.41 -8.54
C GLU A 124 -11.44 5.05 -9.17
N PHE A 125 -12.37 4.30 -8.59
CA PHE A 125 -12.74 2.95 -8.99
C PHE A 125 -14.21 2.85 -9.39
N ASP A 126 -14.54 1.93 -10.30
CA ASP A 126 -15.93 1.62 -10.65
C ASP A 126 -16.58 0.76 -9.54
N LEU A 127 -15.80 -0.12 -8.90
CA LEU A 127 -16.25 -1.00 -7.81
C LEU A 127 -15.22 -1.07 -6.67
N THR A 128 -15.69 -1.40 -5.48
CA THR A 128 -14.83 -1.72 -4.33
C THR A 128 -15.08 -3.17 -3.88
N ALA A 129 -13.99 -3.93 -3.68
CA ALA A 129 -14.02 -5.28 -3.14
C ALA A 129 -13.30 -5.30 -1.78
N VAL A 130 -13.98 -5.82 -0.76
CA VAL A 130 -13.42 -5.93 0.60
C VAL A 130 -13.11 -7.39 0.90
N VAL A 131 -11.84 -7.68 1.18
CA VAL A 131 -11.41 -9.01 1.65
C VAL A 131 -11.54 -9.07 3.16
N THR A 132 -12.32 -10.03 3.64
CA THR A 132 -12.54 -10.24 5.08
C THR A 132 -12.18 -11.66 5.51
N ALA A 133 -11.90 -11.81 6.80
CA ALA A 133 -11.72 -13.09 7.45
C ALA A 133 -12.06 -12.97 8.94
N GLY A 134 -12.57 -14.05 9.52
CA GLY A 134 -12.86 -14.12 10.96
C GLY A 134 -11.65 -13.73 11.82
N ARG A 135 -11.90 -13.03 12.93
CA ARG A 135 -10.85 -12.46 13.80
C ARG A 135 -9.82 -13.50 14.26
N ALA A 136 -10.27 -14.70 14.63
CA ALA A 136 -9.40 -15.80 15.03
C ALA A 136 -8.43 -16.22 13.91
N ARG A 137 -8.91 -16.32 12.66
CA ARG A 137 -8.08 -16.66 11.50
C ARG A 137 -7.06 -15.56 11.20
N ARG A 138 -7.47 -14.28 11.27
CA ARG A 138 -6.56 -13.14 11.09
C ARG A 138 -5.45 -13.13 12.13
N LEU A 139 -5.77 -13.33 13.42
CA LEU A 139 -4.79 -13.44 14.50
C LEU A 139 -3.82 -14.61 14.28
N ALA A 140 -4.33 -15.79 13.95
CA ALA A 140 -3.49 -16.96 13.70
C ALA A 140 -2.52 -16.76 12.53
N ARG A 141 -2.92 -15.99 11.50
CA ARG A 141 -2.05 -15.63 10.37
C ARG A 141 -0.98 -14.62 10.78
N LEU A 142 -1.34 -13.59 11.54
CA LEU A 142 -0.38 -12.59 12.03
C LEU A 142 0.70 -13.21 12.91
N ARG A 143 0.31 -14.10 13.83
CA ARG A 143 1.26 -14.82 14.69
C ARG A 143 2.24 -15.66 13.87
N ARG A 144 1.74 -16.40 12.87
CA ARG A 144 2.57 -17.24 12.01
C ARG A 144 3.52 -16.44 11.12
N ARG A 145 3.06 -15.31 10.57
CA ARG A 145 3.83 -14.51 9.61
C ARG A 145 4.83 -13.57 10.30
N ASP A 146 4.38 -12.87 11.34
CA ASP A 146 5.11 -11.75 11.92
C ASP A 146 5.76 -12.10 13.28
N GLY A 147 5.49 -13.28 13.84
CA GLY A 147 5.98 -13.68 15.16
C GLY A 147 5.46 -12.81 16.31
N LEU A 148 4.44 -11.96 16.05
CA LEU A 148 4.02 -10.93 16.99
C LEU A 148 3.24 -11.50 18.18
N PRO A 149 3.44 -10.92 19.40
CA PRO A 149 2.57 -11.17 20.54
C PRO A 149 1.10 -10.88 20.21
N VAL A 150 0.19 -11.58 20.90
CA VAL A 150 -1.28 -11.44 20.69
C VAL A 150 -1.74 -10.00 20.94
N SER A 151 -1.18 -9.33 21.94
CA SER A 151 -1.47 -7.94 22.29
C SER A 151 -1.11 -6.97 21.15
N GLU A 152 0.03 -7.17 20.50
CA GLU A 152 0.45 -6.34 19.37
C GLU A 152 -0.32 -6.66 18.09
N SER A 153 -0.59 -7.95 17.83
CA SER A 153 -1.46 -8.35 16.72
C SER A 153 -2.86 -7.76 16.85
N ARG A 154 -3.42 -7.69 18.07
CA ARG A 154 -4.71 -7.05 18.34
C ARG A 154 -4.68 -5.54 18.11
N ARG A 155 -3.59 -4.84 18.50
CA ARG A 155 -3.42 -3.40 18.23
C ARG A 155 -3.37 -3.08 16.75
N ARG A 156 -2.76 -3.93 15.92
CA ARG A 156 -2.71 -3.74 14.46
C ARG A 156 -4.02 -4.09 13.74
N MET A 157 -4.94 -4.79 14.42
CA MET A 157 -6.24 -5.21 13.87
C MET A 157 -7.41 -4.30 14.27
N ALA A 158 -7.20 -3.42 15.26
CA ALA A 158 -8.15 -2.40 15.67
C ALA A 158 -8.14 -1.26 14.66
#